data_AF-L8HUS6-F1
#
_entry.id   AF-L8HUS6-F1
#
_cell.length_a   1.000
_cell.length_b   1.000
_cell.length_c   1.000
_cell.angle_alpha   90.00
_cell.angle_beta   90.00
_cell.angle_gamma   90.00
#
_symmetry.space_group_name_H-M   'P 1'
#
loop_
_entity.id
_entity.type
_entity.pdbx_description
1 polymer ?
#
loop_
_entity_poly.entity_id
_entity_poly.type
_entity_poly.pdbx_seq_one_letter_code
_entity_poly.pdbx_strand_id
1 'polypeptide(L)'
;MAPRVGLFLIWAGASVFQQLHPVNGGYIPDPGSKPTPSGMADEPPTETYDLPPEIYTTTFLPRTIYPQEEVPYDDKPFPSLLSKANDLNAVFEGPACAFPFTYKGKKYYMCTRKNSVLLWCSLDTEYQGNWKFCTERDEPECVFPFIYHKKSYESCTRVHSFFRRSWCSLTSNYDRDKAWKYC
;
A
#
# COMPACT_ATOMS: atom_id res chain seq x y z
N MET A 1 -47.02 36.23 42.06
CA MET A 1 -46.29 37.45 41.62
C MET A 1 -45.00 36.94 40.99
N ALA A 2 -45.00 36.46 39.74
CA ALA A 2 -45.06 37.11 38.42
C ALA A 2 -43.65 37.55 37.92
N PRO A 3 -43.31 37.48 36.60
CA PRO A 3 -44.17 37.22 35.45
C PRO A 3 -43.74 36.10 34.47
N ARG A 4 -44.72 35.73 33.64
CA ARG A 4 -44.65 34.97 32.39
C ARG A 4 -44.11 35.87 31.27
N VAL A 5 -43.34 35.33 30.33
CA VAL A 5 -43.46 35.71 28.91
C VAL A 5 -43.31 34.45 28.07
N GLY A 6 -44.45 33.86 27.72
CA GLY A 6 -44.55 33.03 26.53
C GLY A 6 -44.90 33.94 25.36
N LEU A 7 -44.15 33.83 24.27
CA LEU A 7 -44.56 34.31 22.95
C LEU A 7 -44.34 33.16 21.98
N PHE A 8 -45.35 32.30 21.93
CA PHE A 8 -45.65 31.50 20.74
C PHE A 8 -46.20 32.46 19.69
N LEU A 9 -45.46 32.68 18.61
CA LEU A 9 -46.06 33.09 17.35
C LEU A 9 -45.83 31.97 16.34
N ILE A 10 -46.96 31.32 16.09
CA ILE A 10 -47.19 30.29 15.09
C ILE A 10 -47.07 30.99 13.73
N TRP A 11 -46.18 30.51 12.86
CA TRP A 11 -46.42 30.65 11.43
C TRP A 11 -46.55 29.27 10.82
N ALA A 12 -47.66 29.13 10.11
CA ALA A 12 -48.12 27.92 9.45
C ALA A 12 -47.04 27.36 8.52
N GLY A 13 -46.73 26.08 8.73
CA GLY A 13 -45.86 25.32 7.86
C GLY A 13 -45.90 23.88 8.32
N ALA A 14 -46.86 23.12 7.83
CA ALA A 14 -47.00 21.70 8.10
C ALA A 14 -45.72 20.97 7.66
N SER A 15 -44.82 20.71 8.60
CA SER A 15 -43.77 19.70 8.41
C SER A 15 -44.35 18.38 8.88
N VAL A 16 -44.84 17.59 7.94
CA VAL A 16 -45.12 16.17 8.13
C VAL A 16 -43.77 15.50 8.40
N PHE A 17 -43.47 15.24 9.68
CA PHE A 17 -42.39 14.34 10.07
C PHE A 17 -42.92 12.91 9.96
N GLN A 18 -42.59 12.23 8.86
CA GLN A 18 -42.69 10.77 8.80
C GLN A 18 -41.56 10.18 9.65
N GLN A 19 -41.91 9.68 10.84
CA GLN A 19 -41.07 8.79 11.62
C GLN A 19 -40.93 7.47 10.86
N LEU A 20 -39.78 7.26 10.21
CA LEU A 20 -39.37 5.93 9.78
C LEU A 20 -38.90 5.17 11.03
N HIS A 21 -39.56 4.04 11.30
CA HIS A 21 -39.13 3.10 12.33
C HIS A 21 -37.75 2.52 11.96
N PRO A 22 -36.87 2.24 12.92
CA PRO A 22 -35.64 1.50 12.66
C PRO A 22 -35.99 0.07 12.22
N VAL A 23 -35.53 -0.32 11.03
CA VAL A 23 -35.50 -1.73 10.61
C VAL A 23 -34.40 -2.41 11.41
N ASN A 24 -34.80 -3.16 12.45
CA ASN A 24 -33.93 -4.15 13.07
C ASN A 24 -33.72 -5.29 12.07
N GLY A 25 -32.61 -5.24 11.33
CA GLY A 25 -32.11 -6.37 10.56
C GLY A 25 -31.57 -7.42 11.53
N GLY A 26 -32.39 -8.42 11.86
CA GLY A 26 -32.01 -9.56 12.66
C GLY A 26 -30.95 -10.42 11.96
N TYR A 27 -29.88 -10.73 12.67
CA TYR A 27 -28.89 -11.74 12.27
C TYR A 27 -29.50 -13.14 12.48
N ILE A 28 -29.50 -13.97 11.44
CA ILE A 28 -29.82 -15.40 11.52
C ILE A 28 -28.53 -16.12 11.96
N PRO A 29 -28.51 -16.86 13.09
CA PRO A 29 -27.33 -17.63 13.47
C PRO A 29 -27.31 -19.00 12.77
N ASP A 30 -26.19 -19.30 12.09
CA ASP A 30 -25.87 -20.65 11.64
C ASP A 30 -25.63 -21.58 12.84
N PRO A 31 -26.17 -22.81 12.85
CA PRO A 31 -25.97 -23.76 13.93
C PRO A 31 -24.69 -24.58 13.71
N GLY A 32 -23.70 -24.44 14.61
CA GLY A 32 -22.64 -25.46 14.69
C GLY A 32 -21.23 -25.07 15.11
N SER A 33 -20.99 -23.94 15.78
CA SER A 33 -19.69 -23.70 16.43
C SER A 33 -19.85 -23.47 17.93
N LYS A 34 -19.16 -24.31 18.70
CA LYS A 34 -19.17 -24.40 20.16
C LYS A 34 -18.53 -23.14 20.78
N PRO A 35 -19.11 -22.52 21.82
CA PRO A 35 -18.47 -21.40 22.51
C PRO A 35 -17.25 -21.92 23.29
N THR A 36 -16.10 -21.30 23.06
CA THR A 36 -14.85 -21.55 23.78
C THR A 36 -14.68 -20.45 24.84
N PRO A 37 -14.19 -20.74 26.05
CA PRO A 37 -14.28 -19.80 27.17
C PRO A 37 -13.39 -18.58 26.97
N SER A 38 -13.91 -17.41 27.35
CA SER A 38 -13.14 -16.19 27.57
C SER A 38 -12.06 -16.43 28.62
N GLY A 39 -10.79 -16.24 28.23
CA GLY A 39 -9.64 -16.31 29.11
C GLY A 39 -8.75 -15.08 28.89
N MET A 40 -8.55 -14.36 30.00
CA MET A 40 -7.48 -13.42 30.35
C MET A 40 -6.82 -12.61 29.21
N ALA A 41 -7.06 -11.30 29.25
CA ALA A 41 -6.06 -10.34 28.81
C ALA A 41 -4.90 -10.36 29.82
N ASP A 42 -3.73 -10.85 29.40
CA ASP A 42 -2.49 -10.60 30.11
C ASP A 42 -2.10 -9.13 29.87
N GLU A 43 -2.15 -8.35 30.94
CA GLU A 43 -1.65 -6.99 31.04
C GLU A 43 -0.13 -6.97 30.76
N PRO A 44 0.37 -6.13 29.85
CA PRO A 44 1.81 -6.02 29.61
C PRO A 44 2.49 -5.35 30.82
N PRO A 45 3.72 -5.77 31.22
CA PRO A 45 4.41 -5.14 32.33
C PRO A 45 4.74 -3.68 31.98
N THR A 46 4.33 -2.75 32.84
CA THR A 46 4.85 -1.38 32.84
C THR A 46 6.30 -1.41 33.31
N GLU A 47 7.24 -1.36 32.37
CA GLU A 47 8.64 -1.09 32.69
C GLU A 47 8.86 0.42 32.82
N THR A 48 9.01 0.88 34.07
CA THR A 48 9.47 2.23 34.39
C THR A 48 10.99 2.22 34.34
N TYR A 49 11.56 2.68 33.22
CA TYR A 49 12.99 2.93 33.13
C TYR A 49 13.31 4.32 33.70
N ASP A 50 13.96 4.36 34.86
CA ASP A 50 14.55 5.58 35.41
C ASP A 50 15.74 6.02 34.53
N LEU A 51 15.58 7.14 33.82
CA LEU A 51 16.67 7.80 33.09
C LEU A 51 17.54 8.61 34.07
N PRO A 52 18.87 8.39 34.13
CA PRO A 52 19.76 9.27 34.87
C PRO A 52 19.89 10.65 34.17
N PRO A 53 20.12 11.73 34.93
CA PRO A 53 20.23 13.07 34.38
C PRO A 53 21.50 13.23 33.52
N GLU A 54 21.26 13.70 32.31
CA GLU A 54 22.12 14.42 31.38
C GLU A 54 23.50 14.88 31.91
N ILE A 55 24.58 14.32 31.36
CA ILE A 55 25.88 15.01 31.25
C ILE A 55 26.33 14.98 29.78
N TYR A 56 25.82 15.92 29.00
CA TYR A 56 26.27 16.18 27.63
C TYR A 56 27.57 16.95 27.69
N THR A 57 28.66 16.23 27.86
CA THR A 57 29.99 16.77 27.53
C THR A 57 30.24 16.44 26.07
N THR A 58 29.98 17.41 25.19
CA THR A 58 30.32 17.31 23.77
C THR A 58 31.83 17.36 23.60
N THR A 59 32.45 16.18 23.63
CA THR A 59 33.83 16.02 23.18
C THR A 59 33.75 15.82 21.67
N PHE A 60 34.01 16.88 20.91
CA PHE A 60 34.19 16.81 19.46
C PHE A 60 35.38 15.90 19.16
N LEU A 61 35.11 14.63 18.91
CA LEU A 61 36.09 13.77 18.26
C LEU A 61 36.23 14.27 16.81
N PRO A 62 37.44 14.61 16.35
CA PRO A 62 37.65 14.95 14.95
C PRO A 62 37.17 13.76 14.11
N ARG A 63 36.29 14.04 13.14
CA ARG A 63 35.85 13.09 12.13
C ARG A 63 37.08 12.38 11.58
N THR A 64 37.29 11.14 11.99
CA THR A 64 38.20 10.26 11.27
C THR A 64 37.62 10.15 9.87
N ILE A 65 38.48 10.47 8.91
CA ILE A 65 38.27 10.34 7.49
C ILE A 65 38.05 8.84 7.24
N TYR A 66 36.81 8.38 7.36
CA TYR A 66 36.42 7.14 6.71
C TYR A 66 36.57 7.39 5.21
N PRO A 67 37.33 6.55 4.49
CA PRO A 67 37.38 6.63 3.04
C PRO A 67 35.95 6.56 2.54
N GLN A 68 35.51 7.62 1.85
CA GLN A 68 34.33 7.55 1.00
C GLN A 68 34.71 6.53 -0.08
N GLU A 69 34.32 5.27 0.08
CA GLU A 69 34.24 4.40 -1.07
C GLU A 69 33.08 4.94 -1.90
N GLU A 70 33.39 5.83 -2.85
CA GLU A 70 32.44 6.29 -3.85
C GLU A 70 31.97 5.05 -4.60
N VAL A 71 30.80 4.54 -4.22
CA VAL A 71 30.11 3.51 -5.01
C VAL A 71 29.99 4.07 -6.43
N PRO A 72 30.62 3.45 -7.44
CA PRO A 72 30.68 4.00 -8.79
C PRO A 72 29.29 4.42 -9.27
N TYR A 73 29.16 5.71 -9.59
CA TYR A 73 27.88 6.36 -9.92
C TYR A 73 27.24 5.80 -11.22
N ASP A 74 27.97 5.00 -11.98
CA ASP A 74 27.55 4.37 -13.25
C ASP A 74 26.44 3.31 -13.13
N ASP A 75 25.96 3.02 -11.92
CA ASP A 75 24.89 2.05 -11.68
C ASP A 75 23.47 2.64 -11.61
N LYS A 76 23.32 3.97 -11.75
CA LYS A 76 22.00 4.61 -11.90
C LYS A 76 21.62 4.66 -13.39
N PRO A 77 20.49 4.07 -13.79
CA PRO A 77 20.04 4.10 -15.19
C PRO A 77 19.57 5.50 -15.65
N PHE A 78 19.65 6.49 -14.76
CA PHE A 78 18.96 7.75 -14.90
C PHE A 78 19.96 8.88 -14.67
N PRO A 79 20.42 9.56 -15.74
CA PRO A 79 21.09 10.85 -15.64
C PRO A 79 20.25 11.77 -14.76
N SER A 80 20.84 12.77 -14.10
CA SER A 80 20.13 13.69 -13.21
C SER A 80 18.91 14.35 -13.88
N LEU A 81 17.72 13.76 -13.67
CA LEU A 81 16.43 14.09 -14.30
C LEU A 81 15.87 15.47 -13.91
N LEU A 82 16.63 16.28 -13.18
CA LEU A 82 16.21 17.61 -12.73
C LEU A 82 16.64 18.74 -13.68
N SER A 83 17.28 18.45 -14.81
CA SER A 83 17.85 19.53 -15.61
C SER A 83 16.89 20.21 -16.59
N LYS A 84 15.77 19.61 -17.05
CA LYS A 84 14.90 20.24 -18.07
C LYS A 84 13.41 19.89 -17.94
N ALA A 85 12.56 20.92 -17.95
CA ALA A 85 11.11 20.80 -17.76
C ALA A 85 10.35 20.16 -18.93
N ASN A 86 10.89 20.17 -20.15
CA ASN A 86 10.23 19.56 -21.33
C ASN A 86 10.32 18.03 -21.36
N ASP A 87 11.21 17.41 -20.57
CA ASP A 87 11.33 15.95 -20.46
C ASP A 87 10.39 15.34 -19.41
N LEU A 88 9.77 16.15 -18.55
CA LEU A 88 8.97 15.63 -17.43
C LEU A 88 7.75 14.83 -17.91
N ASN A 89 7.07 15.27 -18.97
CA ASN A 89 5.93 14.52 -19.52
C ASN A 89 6.37 13.22 -20.19
N ALA A 90 7.53 13.17 -20.85
CA ALA A 90 8.03 11.92 -21.43
C ALA A 90 8.38 10.88 -20.35
N VAL A 91 8.81 11.34 -19.17
CA VAL A 91 9.22 10.50 -18.04
C VAL A 91 8.04 9.90 -17.28
N PHE A 92 6.83 10.45 -17.35
CA PHE A 92 5.64 9.91 -16.65
C PHE A 92 4.48 9.53 -17.59
N GLU A 93 4.35 10.20 -18.73
CA GLU A 93 3.27 10.04 -19.72
C GLU A 93 3.75 9.35 -21.01
N GLY A 94 4.85 8.61 -20.93
CA GLY A 94 5.35 7.79 -22.01
C GLY A 94 4.47 6.56 -22.31
N PRO A 95 4.86 5.76 -23.33
CA PRO A 95 4.21 4.51 -23.70
C PRO A 95 3.92 3.56 -22.53
N ALA A 96 3.03 2.59 -22.75
CA ALA A 96 2.72 1.59 -21.73
C ALA A 96 3.97 0.76 -21.35
N CYS A 97 4.06 0.40 -20.08
CA CYS A 97 5.09 -0.50 -19.59
C CYS A 97 4.98 -1.87 -20.29
N ALA A 98 6.12 -2.42 -20.70
CA ALA A 98 6.18 -3.72 -21.36
C ALA A 98 6.24 -4.87 -20.36
N PHE A 99 5.18 -5.10 -19.59
CA PHE A 99 5.17 -6.21 -18.63
C PHE A 99 4.98 -7.59 -19.32
N PRO A 100 5.73 -8.62 -18.90
CA PRO A 100 6.92 -8.54 -18.07
C PRO A 100 8.15 -8.05 -18.85
N PHE A 101 8.99 -7.25 -18.21
CA PHE A 101 10.27 -6.81 -18.79
C PHE A 101 11.47 -7.42 -18.06
N THR A 102 12.59 -7.60 -18.78
CA THR A 102 13.86 -8.05 -18.21
C THR A 102 14.80 -6.88 -18.02
N TYR A 103 15.36 -6.74 -16.82
CA TYR A 103 16.39 -5.76 -16.50
C TYR A 103 17.50 -6.42 -15.68
N LYS A 104 18.75 -6.29 -16.14
CA LYS A 104 19.94 -6.93 -15.53
C LYS A 104 19.72 -8.43 -15.25
N GLY A 105 19.14 -9.14 -16.24
CA GLY A 105 18.87 -10.58 -16.16
C GLY A 105 17.72 -11.00 -15.24
N LYS A 106 16.99 -10.05 -14.65
CA LYS A 106 15.83 -10.33 -13.79
C LYS A 106 14.54 -9.85 -14.47
N LYS A 107 13.52 -10.71 -14.43
CA LYS A 107 12.19 -10.41 -14.94
C LYS A 107 11.35 -9.66 -13.91
N TYR A 108 10.65 -8.63 -14.36
CA TYR A 108 9.77 -7.78 -13.57
C TYR A 108 8.37 -7.76 -14.18
N TYR A 109 7.37 -8.02 -13.36
CA TYR A 109 5.96 -8.09 -13.75
C TYR A 109 5.16 -6.85 -13.32
N MET A 110 5.83 -5.94 -12.61
CA MET A 110 5.29 -4.69 -12.07
C MET A 110 6.42 -3.66 -12.01
N CYS A 111 6.07 -2.40 -11.76
CA CYS A 111 7.04 -1.35 -11.53
C CYS A 111 8.03 -1.71 -10.42
N THR A 112 9.29 -1.32 -10.59
CA THR A 112 10.36 -1.66 -9.64
C THR A 112 11.12 -0.42 -9.17
N ARG A 113 11.65 -0.46 -7.96
CA ARG A 113 12.64 0.53 -7.46
C ARG A 113 14.08 0.05 -7.66
N LYS A 114 14.30 -1.03 -8.41
CA LYS A 114 15.65 -1.55 -8.61
C LYS A 114 16.52 -0.46 -9.23
N ASN A 115 17.64 -0.13 -8.57
CA ASN A 115 18.58 0.91 -8.98
C ASN A 115 17.94 2.30 -9.19
N SER A 116 16.81 2.56 -8.51
CA SER A 116 16.05 3.81 -8.61
C SER A 116 15.51 4.25 -7.25
N VAL A 117 15.35 5.56 -7.08
CA VAL A 117 14.60 6.10 -5.95
C VAL A 117 13.09 5.98 -6.20
N LEU A 118 12.66 6.18 -7.45
CA LEU A 118 11.26 6.13 -7.86
C LEU A 118 10.93 4.80 -8.56
N LEU A 119 9.67 4.40 -8.48
CA LEU A 119 9.17 3.24 -9.23
C LEU A 119 9.25 3.52 -10.73
N TRP A 120 9.79 2.57 -11.48
CA TRP A 120 9.93 2.67 -12.93
C TRP A 120 9.61 1.35 -13.61
N CYS A 121 9.38 1.41 -14.91
CA CYS A 121 9.22 0.25 -15.78
C CYS A 121 9.97 0.45 -17.10
N SER A 122 10.35 -0.65 -17.74
CA SER A 122 10.83 -0.59 -19.12
C SER A 122 9.66 -0.53 -20.10
N LEU A 123 9.90 0.15 -21.22
CA LEU A 123 9.02 0.14 -22.39
C LEU A 123 9.40 -0.98 -23.36
N ASP A 124 10.50 -1.69 -23.09
CA ASP A 124 10.98 -2.82 -23.86
C ASP A 124 10.78 -4.12 -23.07
N THR A 125 10.54 -5.24 -23.75
CA THR A 125 10.52 -6.56 -23.09
C THR A 125 11.90 -6.96 -22.57
N GLU A 126 12.96 -6.63 -23.30
CA GLU A 126 14.35 -6.72 -22.85
C GLU A 126 14.90 -5.29 -22.81
N TYR A 127 15.32 -4.83 -21.63
CA TYR A 127 15.66 -3.43 -21.38
C TYR A 127 16.77 -2.95 -22.33
N GLN A 128 16.44 -2.00 -23.21
CA GLN A 128 17.38 -1.36 -24.15
C GLN A 128 17.65 0.11 -23.80
N GLY A 129 17.16 0.57 -22.66
CA GLY A 129 17.27 1.96 -22.23
C GLY A 129 15.98 2.76 -22.38
N ASN A 130 14.88 2.18 -22.89
CA ASN A 130 13.58 2.84 -22.89
C ASN A 130 12.84 2.54 -21.58
N TRP A 131 12.51 3.58 -20.85
CA TRP A 131 11.85 3.49 -19.54
C TRP A 131 11.06 4.75 -19.23
N LYS A 132 10.19 4.64 -18.23
CA LYS A 132 9.50 5.78 -17.62
C LYS A 132 9.29 5.53 -16.13
N PHE A 133 9.09 6.59 -15.36
CA PHE A 133 8.58 6.46 -14.01
C PHE A 133 7.11 6.03 -14.04
N CYS A 134 6.78 5.13 -13.13
CA CYS A 134 5.42 4.64 -13.03
C CYS A 134 4.53 5.63 -12.31
N THR A 135 3.32 5.73 -12.84
CA THR A 135 2.16 6.35 -12.20
C THR A 135 1.18 5.26 -11.75
N GLU A 136 0.09 5.63 -11.09
CA GLU A 136 -0.98 4.68 -10.71
C GLU A 136 -1.57 3.93 -11.91
N ARG A 137 -1.51 4.53 -13.10
CA ARG A 137 -2.00 3.93 -14.36
C ARG A 137 -1.12 2.78 -14.87
N ASP A 138 0.12 2.69 -14.38
CA ASP A 138 1.10 1.69 -14.80
C ASP A 138 1.08 0.45 -13.91
N GLU A 139 0.18 0.39 -12.94
CA GLU A 139 0.10 -0.76 -12.05
C GLU A 139 -0.61 -1.92 -12.75
N PRO A 140 0.05 -3.09 -12.89
CA PRO A 140 -0.51 -4.20 -13.65
C PRO A 140 -1.77 -4.75 -12.98
N GLU A 141 -2.73 -5.19 -13.80
CA GLU A 141 -3.95 -5.82 -13.33
C GLU A 141 -3.72 -7.29 -12.95
N CYS A 142 -4.64 -7.81 -12.12
CA CYS A 142 -4.68 -9.24 -11.83
C CYS A 142 -5.02 -10.03 -13.10
N VAL A 143 -4.38 -11.18 -13.29
CA VAL A 143 -4.74 -12.12 -14.35
C VAL A 143 -5.64 -13.20 -13.76
N PHE A 144 -6.81 -13.39 -14.34
CA PHE A 144 -7.76 -14.45 -13.98
C PHE A 144 -8.11 -15.30 -15.22
N PRO A 145 -8.25 -16.63 -15.06
CA PRO A 145 -7.82 -17.40 -13.89
C PRO A 145 -6.30 -17.42 -13.72
N PHE A 146 -5.84 -17.61 -12.48
CA PHE A 146 -4.43 -17.92 -12.18
C PHE A 146 -4.27 -19.21 -11.38
N ILE A 147 -3.16 -19.91 -11.62
CA ILE A 147 -2.80 -21.16 -10.94
C ILE A 147 -1.93 -20.87 -9.72
N TYR A 148 -2.35 -21.34 -8.54
CA TYR A 148 -1.57 -21.32 -7.29
C TYR A 148 -1.72 -22.65 -6.53
N HIS A 149 -0.61 -23.25 -6.12
CA HIS A 149 -0.55 -24.63 -5.60
C HIS A 149 -1.40 -25.61 -6.41
N LYS A 150 -1.26 -25.56 -7.76
CA LYS A 150 -2.00 -26.41 -8.71
C LYS A 150 -3.53 -26.26 -8.67
N LYS A 151 -4.05 -25.18 -8.09
CA LYS A 151 -5.48 -24.83 -8.08
C LYS A 151 -5.72 -23.54 -8.86
N SER A 152 -6.84 -23.48 -9.60
CA SER A 152 -7.27 -22.29 -10.32
C SER A 152 -8.04 -21.34 -9.40
N TYR A 153 -7.78 -20.05 -9.52
CA TYR A 153 -8.48 -18.98 -8.80
C TYR A 153 -9.01 -17.95 -9.80
N GLU A 154 -10.32 -17.69 -9.74
CA GLU A 154 -11.04 -16.73 -10.59
C GLU A 154 -11.18 -15.34 -9.96
N SER A 155 -10.71 -15.19 -8.73
CA SER A 155 -10.79 -13.94 -7.95
C SER A 155 -9.64 -13.84 -6.96
N CYS A 156 -9.48 -12.67 -6.35
CA CYS A 156 -8.48 -12.47 -5.31
C CYS A 156 -8.70 -13.46 -4.15
N THR A 157 -7.62 -14.10 -3.72
CA THR A 157 -7.66 -15.12 -2.68
C THR A 157 -6.92 -14.65 -1.42
N ARG A 158 -7.36 -15.14 -0.26
CA ARG A 158 -6.63 -14.96 1.02
C ARG A 158 -5.83 -16.20 1.41
N VAL A 159 -5.89 -17.24 0.59
CA VAL A 159 -5.25 -18.52 0.84
C VAL A 159 -3.74 -18.32 0.97
N HIS A 160 -3.18 -18.81 2.08
CA HIS A 160 -1.77 -18.65 2.47
C HIS A 160 -1.26 -17.19 2.46
N SER A 161 -2.15 -16.22 2.65
CA SER A 161 -1.78 -14.81 2.73
C SER A 161 -1.47 -14.41 4.16
N PHE A 162 -0.37 -13.69 4.35
CA PHE A 162 -0.03 -13.09 5.63
C PHE A 162 -1.00 -11.95 5.97
N PHE A 163 -1.36 -11.81 7.25
CA PHE A 163 -2.35 -10.83 7.73
C PHE A 163 -3.74 -10.90 7.09
N ARG A 164 -4.13 -12.03 6.49
CA ARG A 164 -5.44 -12.21 5.81
C ARG A 164 -5.73 -11.21 4.69
N ARG A 165 -4.71 -10.60 4.07
CA ARG A 165 -4.88 -9.70 2.93
C ARG A 165 -5.20 -10.49 1.67
N SER A 166 -6.13 -10.00 0.84
CA SER A 166 -6.40 -10.61 -0.46
C SER A 166 -5.25 -10.35 -1.42
N TRP A 167 -4.96 -11.31 -2.30
CA TRP A 167 -3.94 -11.15 -3.33
C TRP A 167 -4.36 -11.89 -4.61
N CYS A 168 -3.73 -11.51 -5.71
CA CYS A 168 -3.92 -12.12 -7.02
C CYS A 168 -2.58 -12.30 -7.73
N SER A 169 -2.52 -13.21 -8.71
CA SER A 169 -1.36 -13.28 -9.60
C SER A 169 -1.43 -12.22 -10.70
N LEU A 170 -0.25 -11.76 -11.12
CA LEU A 170 -0.08 -10.94 -12.32
C LEU A 170 0.15 -11.79 -13.58
N THR A 171 -0.01 -13.10 -13.47
CA THR A 171 0.23 -14.08 -14.53
C THR A 171 -0.79 -15.20 -14.45
N SER A 172 -0.95 -15.96 -15.53
CA SER A 172 -1.81 -17.16 -15.51
C SER A 172 -1.27 -18.28 -14.61
N ASN A 173 0.02 -18.24 -14.22
CA ASN A 173 0.63 -19.29 -13.41
C ASN A 173 1.59 -18.70 -12.37
N TYR A 174 1.04 -18.43 -11.17
CA TYR A 174 1.84 -18.01 -10.03
C TYR A 174 2.88 -19.05 -9.65
N ASP A 175 2.56 -20.34 -9.72
CA ASP A 175 3.48 -21.40 -9.30
C ASP A 175 4.83 -21.34 -10.04
N ARG A 176 4.80 -20.96 -11.32
CA ARG A 176 5.98 -20.73 -12.16
C ARG A 176 6.59 -19.34 -11.95
N ASP A 177 5.77 -18.30 -12.05
CA ASP A 177 6.25 -16.93 -12.24
C ASP A 177 6.49 -16.18 -10.91
N LYS A 178 5.84 -16.62 -9.83
CA LYS A 178 5.87 -16.00 -8.49
C LYS A 178 5.53 -14.50 -8.50
N ALA A 179 4.76 -14.06 -9.50
CA ALA A 179 4.34 -12.68 -9.68
C ALA A 179 2.92 -12.46 -9.13
N TRP A 180 2.78 -11.49 -8.22
CA TRP A 180 1.54 -11.22 -7.51
C TRP A 180 1.48 -9.79 -6.99
N LYS A 181 0.26 -9.33 -6.70
CA LYS A 181 0.02 -8.10 -5.93
C LYS A 181 -1.12 -8.29 -4.94
N TYR A 182 -1.21 -7.38 -3.97
CA TYR A 182 -2.39 -7.32 -3.11
C TYR A 182 -3.59 -6.80 -3.88
N CYS A 183 -4.76 -7.30 -3.49
CA CYS A 183 -6.05 -6.66 -3.68
C CYS A 183 -6.44 -6.06 -2.32
#